data_AF-A0A6J6AZ44-F1
#
_entry.id   AF-A0A6J6AZ44-F1
#
_cell.length_a   1.000
_cell.length_b   1.000
_cell.length_c   1.000
_cell.angle_alpha   90.00
_cell.angle_beta   90.00
_cell.angle_gamma   90.00
#
_symmetry.space_group_name_H-M   'P 1'
#
loop_
_entity.id
_entity.type
_entity.pdbx_description
1 polymer ?
#
loop_
_entity_poly.entity_id
_entity_poly.type
_entity_poly.pdbx_seq_one_letter_code
_entity_poly.pdbx_strand_id
1 'polypeptide(L)'
;MRFKPSPLVEASASFAIAFLIVIAWLFFDRSIAADVIVGASNIAFIFMFPVFTGWALVGLLIRDRSHWFRAIANIAVTLVMLFGISFLVIPPDAQLSDPKVAAMTEQNIRALIVALLANLIAGTLAYLFFIERAKDKKNSTAYRVINTAPSAPNKRKKK
;
A
#
# COMPACT_ATOMS: atom_id res chain seq x y z
N MET A 1 -17.79 8.20 8.06
CA MET A 1 -17.98 7.02 7.17
C MET A 1 -17.18 5.85 7.75
N ARG A 2 -17.80 4.67 7.93
CA ARG A 2 -17.10 3.45 8.37
C ARG A 2 -16.44 2.82 7.15
N PHE A 3 -15.18 3.16 6.86
CA PHE A 3 -14.41 2.42 5.85
C PHE A 3 -14.27 0.98 6.34
N LYS A 4 -15.01 0.05 5.74
CA LYS A 4 -14.71 -1.37 5.90
C LYS A 4 -13.32 -1.56 5.27
N PRO A 5 -12.34 -2.15 5.97
CA PRO A 5 -11.03 -2.42 5.39
C PRO A 5 -11.24 -3.34 4.19
N SER A 6 -11.15 -2.77 2.99
CA SER A 6 -11.17 -3.51 1.74
C SER A 6 -9.75 -3.51 1.19
N PRO A 7 -9.35 -4.56 0.46
CA PRO A 7 -8.02 -4.62 -0.15
C PRO A 7 -7.69 -3.41 -1.02
N LEU A 8 -8.70 -2.86 -1.70
CA LEU A 8 -8.55 -1.66 -2.51
C LEU A 8 -8.27 -0.41 -1.65
N VAL A 9 -8.96 -0.26 -0.52
CA VAL A 9 -8.71 0.87 0.42
C VAL A 9 -7.30 0.78 0.99
N GLU A 10 -6.85 -0.43 1.35
CA GLU A 10 -5.49 -0.64 1.83
C GLU A 10 -4.45 -0.31 0.75
N ALA A 11 -4.67 -0.74 -0.50
CA ALA A 11 -3.79 -0.40 -1.60
C ALA A 11 -3.72 1.10 -1.87
N SER A 12 -4.86 1.80 -1.89
CA SER A 12 -4.90 3.24 -2.10
C SER A 12 -4.25 4.01 -0.95
N ALA A 13 -4.45 3.58 0.29
CA ALA A 13 -3.82 4.19 1.46
C ALA A 13 -2.30 4.02 1.43
N SER A 14 -1.81 2.80 1.18
CA SER A 14 -0.37 2.53 1.04
C SER A 14 0.23 3.35 -0.11
N PHE A 15 -0.44 3.41 -1.26
CA PHE A 15 0.05 4.21 -2.39
C PHE A 15 0.15 5.70 -2.04
N ALA A 16 -0.89 6.27 -1.42
CA ALA A 16 -0.89 7.69 -1.05
C ALA A 16 0.23 8.02 -0.04
N ILE A 17 0.42 7.17 0.98
CA ILE A 17 1.50 7.36 1.97
C ILE A 17 2.87 7.24 1.30
N ALA A 18 3.08 6.20 0.48
CA ALA A 18 4.33 6.02 -0.25
C ALA A 18 4.61 7.22 -1.16
N PHE A 19 3.59 7.79 -1.79
CA PHE A 19 3.74 8.91 -2.73
C PHE A 19 4.16 10.18 -2.00
N LEU A 20 3.59 10.43 -0.82
CA LEU A 20 4.02 11.53 0.05
C LEU A 20 5.47 11.36 0.52
N ILE A 21 5.90 10.12 0.82
CA ILE A 21 7.29 9.84 1.18
C ILE A 21 8.24 10.12 0.00
N VAL A 22 7.86 9.72 -1.23
CA VAL A 22 8.65 10.00 -2.44
C VAL A 22 8.76 11.50 -2.69
N ILE A 23 7.65 12.23 -2.59
CA ILE A 23 7.65 13.70 -2.71
C ILE A 23 8.57 14.31 -1.65
N ALA A 24 8.43 13.90 -0.39
CA ALA A 24 9.26 14.40 0.70
C ALA A 24 10.75 14.14 0.43
N TRP A 25 11.09 12.95 -0.05
CA TRP A 25 12.46 12.59 -0.40
C TRP A 25 13.02 13.48 -1.53
N LEU A 26 12.27 13.72 -2.60
CA LEU A 26 12.68 14.59 -3.71
C LEU A 26 12.85 16.07 -3.32
N PHE A 27 12.18 16.54 -2.27
CA PHE A 27 12.44 17.88 -1.73
C PHE A 27 13.85 18.02 -1.16
N PHE A 28 14.41 16.95 -0.58
CA PHE A 28 15.76 16.92 -0.02
C PHE A 28 16.81 16.48 -1.06
N ASP A 29 16.44 15.62 -2.00
CA ASP A 29 17.32 15.15 -3.08
C ASP A 29 16.80 15.56 -4.46
N ARG A 30 17.27 16.74 -4.91
CA ARG A 30 16.95 17.27 -6.25
C ARG A 30 17.79 16.65 -7.38
N SER A 31 18.58 15.61 -7.10
CA SER A 31 19.46 15.01 -8.13
C SER A 31 18.70 14.25 -9.21
N ILE A 32 17.43 13.90 -8.98
CA ILE A 32 16.61 13.05 -9.87
C ILE A 32 15.71 13.88 -10.81
N ALA A 33 15.30 15.10 -10.42
CA ALA A 33 14.49 15.96 -11.28
C ALA A 33 14.64 17.43 -10.92
N ALA A 34 14.66 18.29 -11.93
CA ALA A 34 14.58 19.75 -11.72
C ALA A 34 13.24 20.17 -11.08
N ASP A 35 12.19 19.38 -11.33
CA ASP A 35 10.86 19.56 -10.76
C ASP A 35 10.47 18.33 -9.93
N VAL A 36 10.18 18.57 -8.65
CA VAL A 36 9.78 17.55 -7.66
C VAL A 36 8.51 16.82 -8.09
N ILE A 37 7.54 17.51 -8.69
CA ILE A 37 6.28 16.92 -9.11
C ILE A 37 6.51 15.96 -10.27
N VAL A 38 7.28 16.39 -11.28
CA VAL A 38 7.61 15.54 -12.44
C VAL A 38 8.39 14.31 -12.00
N GLY A 39 9.39 14.48 -11.12
CA GLY A 39 10.15 13.37 -10.55
C GLY A 39 9.27 12.38 -9.79
N ALA A 40 8.39 12.89 -8.91
CA ALA A 40 7.49 12.05 -8.12
C ALA A 40 6.51 11.28 -9.02
N SER A 41 5.94 11.94 -10.03
CA SER A 41 5.06 11.30 -11.01
C SER A 41 5.77 10.18 -11.76
N ASN A 42 6.99 10.40 -12.25
CA ASN A 42 7.75 9.38 -12.95
C ASN A 42 8.03 8.15 -12.06
N ILE A 43 8.47 8.38 -10.82
CA ILE A 43 8.70 7.30 -9.85
C ILE A 43 7.39 6.56 -9.58
N ALA A 44 6.29 7.28 -9.40
CA ALA A 44 4.99 6.68 -9.17
C ALA A 44 4.55 5.80 -10.34
N PHE A 45 4.62 6.29 -11.58
CA PHE A 45 4.21 5.55 -12.77
C PHE A 45 5.04 4.29 -13.00
N ILE A 46 6.36 4.38 -12.87
CA ILE A 46 7.25 3.27 -13.18
C ILE A 46 7.25 2.22 -12.06
N PHE A 47 7.34 2.65 -10.80
CA PHE A 47 7.61 1.75 -9.69
C PHE A 47 6.38 1.49 -8.81
N MET A 48 5.61 2.52 -8.48
CA MET A 48 4.58 2.42 -7.44
C MET A 48 3.23 1.95 -7.97
N PHE A 49 2.83 2.39 -9.17
CA PHE A 49 1.56 1.99 -9.79
C PHE A 49 1.48 0.48 -10.05
N PRO A 50 2.55 -0.18 -10.53
CA PRO A 50 2.54 -1.63 -10.64
C PRO A 50 2.41 -2.32 -9.27
N VAL A 51 3.09 -1.83 -8.23
CA VAL A 51 2.95 -2.36 -6.85
C VAL A 51 1.51 -2.20 -6.36
N PHE A 52 0.91 -1.01 -6.53
CA PHE A 52 -0.49 -0.75 -6.20
C PHE A 52 -1.42 -1.72 -6.93
N THR A 53 -1.22 -1.90 -8.23
CA THR A 53 -2.06 -2.77 -9.07
C THR A 53 -1.92 -4.23 -8.64
N GLY A 54 -0.69 -4.70 -8.45
CA GLY A 54 -0.41 -6.05 -7.96
C GLY A 54 -1.06 -6.29 -6.60
N TRP A 55 -0.98 -5.33 -5.69
CA TRP A 55 -1.59 -5.47 -4.37
C TRP A 55 -3.12 -5.38 -4.41
N ALA A 56 -3.70 -4.51 -5.25
CA ALA A 56 -5.15 -4.42 -5.42
C ALA A 56 -5.74 -5.77 -5.92
N LEU A 57 -5.05 -6.42 -6.86
CA LEU A 57 -5.45 -7.72 -7.40
C LEU A 57 -5.23 -8.86 -6.40
N VAL A 58 -4.00 -9.01 -5.89
CA VAL A 58 -3.66 -10.08 -4.94
C VAL A 58 -4.48 -9.92 -3.66
N GLY A 59 -4.58 -8.70 -3.13
CA GLY A 59 -5.35 -8.39 -1.95
C GLY A 59 -6.83 -8.77 -2.10
N LEU A 60 -7.41 -8.65 -3.29
CA LEU A 60 -8.77 -9.11 -3.57
C LEU A 60 -8.88 -10.63 -3.53
N LEU A 61 -7.89 -11.36 -4.06
CA LEU A 61 -7.83 -12.83 -4.00
C LEU A 61 -7.71 -13.36 -2.57
N ILE A 62 -7.01 -12.63 -1.70
CA ILE A 62 -6.75 -13.04 -0.31
C ILE A 62 -7.58 -12.27 0.71
N ARG A 63 -8.67 -11.62 0.29
CA ARG A 63 -9.48 -10.71 1.12
C ARG A 63 -10.00 -11.37 2.41
N ASP A 64 -10.30 -12.67 2.34
CA ASP A 64 -10.90 -13.45 3.43
C ASP A 64 -9.83 -14.10 4.33
N ARG A 65 -8.54 -13.91 4.02
CA ARG A 65 -7.43 -14.40 4.84
C ARG A 65 -7.19 -13.50 6.05
N SER A 66 -6.42 -14.01 7.01
CA SER A 66 -6.06 -13.26 8.21
C SER A 66 -5.30 -11.98 7.85
N HIS A 67 -5.48 -10.93 8.65
CA HIS A 67 -4.79 -9.66 8.50
C HIS A 67 -3.25 -9.81 8.45
N TRP A 68 -2.66 -10.68 9.28
CA TRP A 68 -1.24 -11.01 9.22
C TRP A 68 -0.81 -11.61 7.88
N PHE A 69 -1.60 -12.54 7.35
CA PHE A 69 -1.32 -13.12 6.03
C PHE A 69 -1.36 -12.05 4.94
N ARG A 70 -2.34 -11.13 5.02
CA ARG A 70 -2.46 -10.00 4.09
C ARG A 70 -1.27 -9.04 4.20
N ALA A 71 -0.80 -8.73 5.42
CA ALA A 71 0.38 -7.89 5.61
C ALA A 71 1.64 -8.50 4.97
N ILE A 72 1.89 -9.79 5.22
CA ILE A 72 3.02 -10.51 4.62
C ILE A 72 2.89 -10.55 3.10
N ALA A 73 1.69 -10.81 2.58
CA ALA A 73 1.44 -10.81 1.14
C ALA A 73 1.68 -9.43 0.50
N ASN A 74 1.34 -8.33 1.18
CA ASN A 74 1.63 -6.98 0.69
C ASN A 74 3.13 -6.73 0.53
N ILE A 75 3.93 -7.15 1.52
CA ILE A 75 5.40 -7.09 1.46
C ILE A 75 5.90 -7.95 0.29
N ALA A 76 5.40 -9.19 0.18
CA ALA A 76 5.82 -10.11 -0.87
C ALA A 76 5.52 -9.56 -2.28
N VAL A 77 4.32 -9.00 -2.48
CA VAL A 77 3.93 -8.35 -3.74
C VAL A 77 4.84 -7.17 -4.05
N THR A 78 5.13 -6.32 -3.05
CA THR A 78 6.03 -5.18 -3.23
C THR A 78 7.41 -5.62 -3.71
N LEU A 79 7.98 -6.64 -3.07
CA LEU A 79 9.29 -7.19 -3.44
C LEU A 79 9.28 -7.80 -4.84
N VAL A 80 8.30 -8.65 -5.14
CA VAL A 80 8.19 -9.33 -6.45
C VAL A 80 8.00 -8.31 -7.57
N MET A 81 7.12 -7.33 -7.39
CA MET A 81 6.85 -6.32 -8.42
C MET A 81 8.09 -5.44 -8.67
N LEU A 82 8.74 -4.95 -7.62
CA LEU A 82 9.91 -4.08 -7.79
C LEU A 82 11.14 -4.84 -8.30
N PHE A 83 11.31 -6.10 -7.90
CA PHE A 83 12.32 -6.97 -8.48
C PHE A 83 12.04 -7.27 -9.96
N GLY A 84 10.78 -7.50 -10.34
CA GLY A 84 10.39 -7.64 -11.75
C GLY A 84 10.68 -6.36 -12.55
N ILE A 85 10.33 -5.19 -11.99
CA ILE A 85 10.59 -3.89 -12.60
C ILE A 85 12.11 -3.66 -12.75
N SER A 86 12.95 -4.09 -11.81
CA SER A 86 14.40 -3.83 -11.91
C SER A 86 15.02 -4.41 -13.19
N PHE A 87 14.54 -5.55 -13.70
CA PHE A 87 15.00 -6.10 -14.98
C PHE A 87 14.60 -5.24 -16.20
N LEU A 88 13.60 -4.38 -16.07
CA LEU A 88 13.16 -3.48 -17.14
C LEU A 88 13.90 -2.14 -17.11
N VAL A 89 14.30 -1.68 -15.92
CA VAL A 89 14.88 -0.33 -15.75
C VAL A 89 16.41 -0.35 -15.60
N ILE A 90 17.01 -1.50 -15.30
CA ILE A 90 18.45 -1.69 -15.20
C ILE A 90 18.92 -2.44 -16.46
N PRO A 91 19.58 -1.77 -17.42
CA PRO A 91 20.07 -2.41 -18.63
C PRO A 91 21.25 -3.35 -18.32
N PRO A 92 21.50 -4.34 -19.19
CA PRO A 92 22.66 -5.23 -19.05
C PRO A 92 23.98 -4.48 -19.21
N ASP A 93 25.04 -4.99 -18.56
CA ASP A 93 26.34 -4.32 -18.41
C ASP A 93 26.98 -3.81 -19.71
N ALA A 94 26.72 -4.50 -20.83
CA ALA A 94 27.21 -4.10 -22.15
C ALA A 94 26.79 -2.67 -22.56
N GLN A 95 25.65 -2.17 -22.06
CA GLN A 95 25.12 -0.85 -22.37
C GLN A 95 25.62 0.25 -21.41
N LEU A 96 26.25 -0.12 -20.29
CA LEU A 96 26.75 0.83 -19.28
C LEU A 96 28.05 1.53 -19.69
N SER A 97 28.62 1.17 -20.84
CA SER A 97 29.80 1.83 -21.41
C SER A 97 29.50 3.24 -21.92
N ASP A 98 28.25 3.57 -22.22
CA ASP A 98 27.81 4.94 -22.52
C ASP A 98 27.57 5.73 -21.22
N PRO A 99 28.28 6.84 -20.98
CA PRO A 99 28.10 7.68 -19.79
C PRO A 99 26.67 8.15 -19.56
N LYS A 100 25.89 8.37 -20.62
CA LYS A 100 24.48 8.79 -20.50
C LYS A 100 23.61 7.65 -19.96
N VAL A 101 23.84 6.43 -20.45
CA VAL A 101 23.12 5.24 -20.00
C VAL A 101 23.49 4.90 -18.56
N ALA A 102 24.77 5.04 -18.20
CA ALA A 102 25.24 4.84 -16.82
C ALA A 102 24.57 5.82 -15.85
N ALA A 103 24.56 7.12 -16.16
CA ALA A 103 23.92 8.14 -15.31
C ALA A 103 22.41 7.91 -15.15
N MET A 104 21.71 7.56 -16.24
CA MET A 104 20.28 7.23 -16.19
C MET A 104 20.03 5.96 -15.34
N THR A 105 20.90 4.95 -15.46
CA THR A 105 20.78 3.70 -14.70
C THR A 105 20.97 3.97 -13.21
N GLU A 106 21.95 4.79 -12.82
CA GLU A 106 22.16 5.19 -11.44
C GLU A 106 20.91 5.89 -10.86
N GLN A 107 20.33 6.81 -11.63
CA GLN A 107 19.09 7.49 -11.25
C GLN A 107 17.93 6.51 -11.08
N ASN A 108 17.78 5.53 -11.98
CA ASN A 108 16.75 4.50 -11.89
C ASN A 108 16.93 3.59 -10.68
N ILE A 109 18.18 3.24 -10.33
CA ILE A 109 18.49 2.45 -9.13
C ILE A 109 18.11 3.24 -7.86
N ARG A 110 18.48 4.52 -7.78
CA ARG A 110 18.09 5.37 -6.64
C ARG A 110 16.58 5.46 -6.52
N ALA A 111 15.88 5.74 -7.62
CA ALA A 111 14.43 5.80 -7.67
C ALA A 111 13.77 4.47 -7.24
N LEU A 112 14.31 3.33 -7.69
CA LEU A 112 13.86 2.00 -7.30
C LEU A 112 13.99 1.76 -5.79
N ILE A 113 15.14 2.11 -5.20
CA ILE A 113 15.40 1.97 -3.76
C ILE A 113 14.42 2.84 -2.96
N VAL A 114 14.25 4.09 -3.36
CA VAL A 114 13.31 5.01 -2.70
C VAL A 114 11.88 4.48 -2.80
N ALA A 115 11.46 4.02 -3.98
CA ALA A 115 10.14 3.44 -4.18
C ALA A 115 9.94 2.17 -3.31
N LEU A 116 10.96 1.32 -3.19
CA LEU A 116 10.93 0.13 -2.34
C LEU A 116 10.72 0.51 -0.88
N LEU A 117 11.56 1.39 -0.34
CA LEU A 117 11.47 1.83 1.05
C LEU A 117 10.13 2.53 1.32
N ALA A 118 9.71 3.41 0.43
CA ALA A 118 8.43 4.12 0.55
C ALA A 118 7.25 3.16 0.58
N ASN A 119 7.20 2.15 -0.31
CA ASN A 119 6.10 1.18 -0.33
C ASN A 119 6.12 0.25 0.89
N LEU A 120 7.31 -0.19 1.36
CA LEU A 120 7.41 -1.01 2.56
C LEU A 120 6.94 -0.26 3.81
N ILE A 121 7.44 0.97 4.00
CA ILE A 121 7.02 1.84 5.10
C ILE A 121 5.51 2.09 5.03
N ALA A 122 5.00 2.43 3.85
CA ALA A 122 3.59 2.70 3.66
C ALA A 122 2.70 1.48 3.90
N GLY A 123 3.13 0.28 3.46
CA GLY A 123 2.43 -0.97 3.73
C GLY A 123 2.33 -1.27 5.22
N THR A 124 3.43 -1.08 5.97
CA THR A 124 3.44 -1.22 7.43
C THR A 124 2.56 -0.18 8.11
N LEU A 125 2.64 1.10 7.72
CA LEU A 125 1.80 2.15 8.29
C LEU A 125 0.32 1.91 7.98
N ALA A 126 -0.01 1.51 6.76
CA ALA A 126 -1.39 1.19 6.38
C ALA A 126 -1.95 0.05 7.24
N TYR A 127 -1.13 -0.97 7.54
CA TYR A 127 -1.51 -2.05 8.44
C TYR A 127 -1.79 -1.56 9.86
N LEU A 128 -0.86 -0.81 10.47
CA LEU A 128 -1.00 -0.30 11.84
C LEU A 128 -2.19 0.64 12.00
N PHE A 129 -2.43 1.53 11.04
CA PHE A 129 -3.47 2.55 11.16
C PHE A 129 -4.86 2.09 10.72
N PHE A 130 -4.98 1.24 9.70
CA PHE A 130 -6.28 0.86 9.15
C PHE A 130 -6.72 -0.54 9.53
N ILE A 131 -5.80 -1.50 9.65
CA ILE A 131 -6.14 -2.91 9.84
C ILE A 131 -6.20 -3.26 11.32
N GLU A 132 -5.21 -2.83 12.11
CA GLU A 132 -5.19 -3.09 13.55
C GLU A 132 -6.29 -2.31 14.29
N ARG A 133 -6.48 -1.02 14.00
CA ARG A 133 -7.56 -0.20 14.60
C ARG A 133 -8.98 -0.64 14.21
N ALA A 134 -9.15 -1.31 13.07
CA ALA A 134 -10.45 -1.87 12.70
C ALA A 134 -10.87 -3.03 13.63
N LYS A 135 -9.89 -3.72 14.24
CA LYS A 135 -10.10 -4.78 15.24
C LYS A 135 -10.76 -4.22 16.50
N ASP A 136 -10.29 -3.07 16.99
CA ASP A 136 -10.81 -2.43 18.20
C ASP A 136 -12.26 -1.96 18.03
N LYS A 137 -12.61 -1.47 16.84
CA LYS A 137 -13.98 -1.02 16.54
C LYS A 137 -14.97 -2.17 16.28
N LYS A 138 -14.50 -3.33 15.78
CA LYS A 138 -15.36 -4.51 15.59
C LYS A 138 -15.78 -5.11 16.94
N ASN A 139 -14.89 -5.10 17.93
CA ASN A 139 -15.19 -5.58 19.28
C ASN A 139 -16.13 -4.64 20.06
N SER A 140 -16.16 -3.34 19.72
CA SER A 140 -17.02 -2.37 20.41
C SER A 140 -18.49 -2.36 19.93
N THR A 141 -18.82 -3.01 18.80
CA THR A 141 -20.19 -2.96 18.23
C THR A 141 -20.81 -4.31 17.87
N ALA A 142 -20.12 -5.42 18.14
CA ALA A 142 -20.66 -6.78 17.93
C ALA A 142 -21.78 -7.18 18.91
N TYR A 143 -22.08 -6.37 19.94
CA TYR A 143 -23.19 -6.60 20.88
C TYR A 143 -24.17 -5.42 21.00
N ARG A 144 -24.54 -4.79 19.88
CA ARG A 144 -25.87 -4.19 19.79
C ARG A 144 -26.63 -4.86 18.65
N VAL A 145 -27.05 -6.09 18.94
CA VAL A 145 -28.24 -6.66 18.33
C VAL A 145 -29.34 -5.63 18.61
N ILE A 146 -29.73 -4.86 17.61
CA ILE A 146 -31.02 -4.18 17.65
C ILE A 146 -32.01 -5.34 17.64
N ASN A 147 -32.50 -5.67 18.84
CA ASN A 147 -33.45 -6.73 19.04
C ASN A 147 -34.77 -6.25 18.41
N THR A 148 -34.97 -6.53 17.12
CA THR A 148 -36.21 -6.22 16.39
C THR A 148 -37.29 -7.26 16.61
N ALA A 149 -37.11 -8.16 17.58
CA ALA A 149 -38.18 -9.04 18.02
C ALA A 149 -39.28 -8.17 18.69
N PRO A 150 -40.54 -8.26 18.24
CA PRO A 150 -41.63 -7.61 18.95
C PRO A 150 -41.64 -8.11 20.39
N SER A 151 -41.57 -7.19 21.34
CA SER A 151 -41.60 -7.51 22.76
C SER A 151 -42.92 -8.24 23.06
N ALA A 152 -42.82 -9.54 23.33
CA ALA A 152 -43.98 -10.32 23.73
C ALA A 152 -44.55 -9.72 25.03
N PRO A 153 -45.87 -9.42 25.09
CA PRO A 153 -46.45 -8.81 26.26
C PRO A 153 -46.35 -9.77 27.45
N ASN A 154 -45.74 -9.27 28.52
CA ASN A 154 -45.48 -9.99 29.75
C ASN A 154 -46.83 -10.34 30.40
N LYS A 155 -47.26 -11.61 30.32
CA LYS A 155 -48.47 -12.10 31.00
C LYS A 155 -48.22 -12.08 32.51
N ARG A 156 -48.65 -11.00 33.15
CA ARG A 156 -48.68 -10.85 34.61
C ARG A 156 -49.63 -11.91 35.18
N LYS A 157 -49.09 -12.96 35.81
CA LYS A 157 -49.87 -13.90 36.62
C LYS A 157 -50.48 -13.13 37.79
N LYS A 158 -51.81 -13.02 37.86
CA LYS A 158 -52.50 -12.60 39.08
C LYS A 158 -52.52 -13.77 40.06
N LYS A 159 -52.12 -13.49 41.30
CA LYS A 159 -52.43 -14.29 42.49
C LYS A 159 -53.93 -14.22 42.75
#